data_AF-A0AAW5T8F8-F1
#
_entry.id   AF-A0AAW5T8F8-F1
#
_cell.length_a   1.000
_cell.length_b   1.000
_cell.length_c   1.000
_cell.angle_alpha   90.00
_cell.angle_beta   90.00
_cell.angle_gamma   90.00
#
_symmetry.space_group_name_H-M   'P 1'
#
loop_
_entity.id
_entity.type
_entity.pdbx_description
1 polymer ?
#
loop_
_entity_poly.entity_id
_entity_poly.type
_entity_poly.pdbx_seq_one_letter_code
_entity_poly.pdbx_strand_id
1 'polypeptide(L)'
;MLEVTALASPQPIPVRDVPPHCDAVVFYKAGLIQGFTGPVSPPPIPDGVAVKSSQAVRVRYTITDGTGPSIDTVCYVYRALLDDLHSVTVTFAGQISPGPLRDIDPTPASELFTHALTTLQTS
;
A
#
# COMPACT_ATOMS: atom_id res chain seq x y z
N MET A 1 8.66 -0.39 -8.34
CA MET A 1 9.28 0.30 -7.18
C MET A 1 8.80 -0.37 -5.92
N LEU A 2 9.72 -0.83 -5.07
CA LEU A 2 9.44 -1.43 -3.78
C LEU A 2 10.07 -0.53 -2.71
N GLU A 3 9.30 -0.13 -1.71
CA GLU A 3 9.70 0.83 -0.69
C GLU A 3 9.23 0.38 0.69
N VAL A 4 10.07 0.60 1.71
CA VAL A 4 9.74 0.40 3.12
C VAL A 4 9.93 1.72 3.85
N THR A 5 8.91 2.15 4.58
CA THR A 5 8.92 3.38 5.37
C THR A 5 8.60 3.03 6.81
N ALA A 6 9.54 3.31 7.71
CA ALA A 6 9.28 3.37 9.15
C ALA A 6 8.98 4.82 9.54
N LEU A 7 7.89 5.04 10.26
CA LEU A 7 7.44 6.34 10.72
C LEU A 7 7.39 6.36 12.25
N ALA A 8 8.04 7.36 12.84
CA ALA A 8 7.85 7.76 14.23
C ALA A 8 7.17 9.14 14.25
N SER A 9 6.04 9.25 14.95
CA SER A 9 5.22 10.44 15.01
C SER A 9 5.26 11.06 16.41
N PRO A 10 5.32 12.40 16.56
CA PRO A 10 5.22 13.06 17.86
C PRO A 10 3.78 13.07 18.42
N GLN A 11 2.79 12.69 17.62
CA GLN A 11 1.38 12.62 17.98
C GLN A 11 0.78 11.25 17.61
N PRO A 12 -0.28 10.80 18.30
CA PRO A 12 -0.94 9.54 17.98
C PRO A 12 -1.33 9.44 16.51
N ILE A 13 -0.85 8.40 15.83
CA ILE A 13 -1.20 8.10 14.46
C ILE A 13 -2.63 7.56 14.45
N PRO A 14 -3.55 8.17 13.68
CA PRO A 14 -4.93 7.70 13.61
C PRO A 14 -4.99 6.23 13.20
N VAL A 15 -5.69 5.43 14.01
CA VAL A 15 -6.07 4.07 13.62
C VAL A 15 -7.12 4.19 12.52
N ARG A 16 -6.92 3.45 11.44
CA ARG A 16 -7.93 3.28 10.40
C ARG A 16 -8.37 1.81 10.51
N ASP A 17 -9.57 1.55 11.01
CA ASP A 17 -10.02 0.16 11.21
C ASP A 17 -10.37 -0.52 9.89
N VAL A 18 -10.79 0.28 8.89
CA VAL A 18 -11.04 -0.17 7.52
C VAL A 18 -10.54 0.94 6.60
N PRO A 19 -9.76 0.65 5.54
CA PRO A 19 -9.54 1.64 4.50
C PRO A 19 -10.91 2.05 3.96
N PRO A 20 -11.32 3.32 4.01
CA PRO A 20 -12.60 3.71 3.43
C PRO A 20 -12.62 3.20 1.99
N HIS A 21 -13.63 2.39 1.66
CA HIS A 21 -13.86 1.94 0.30
C HIS A 21 -14.13 3.20 -0.54
N CYS A 22 -13.11 3.67 -1.24
CA CYS A 22 -13.27 4.67 -2.28
C CYS A 22 -13.34 3.89 -3.59
N ASP A 23 -14.57 3.68 -4.08
CA ASP A 23 -14.80 2.96 -5.34
C ASP A 23 -14.09 3.64 -6.51
N ALA A 24 -14.00 4.98 -6.50
CA ALA A 24 -13.15 5.73 -7.41
C ALA A 24 -12.82 7.14 -6.86
N VAL A 25 -11.57 7.58 -7.03
CA VAL A 25 -11.19 8.99 -6.96
C VAL A 25 -10.80 9.44 -8.37
N VAL A 26 -11.50 10.44 -8.91
CA VAL A 26 -11.27 10.99 -10.25
C VAL A 26 -10.88 12.47 -10.15
N PHE A 27 -9.70 12.82 -10.66
CA PHE A 27 -9.28 14.21 -10.83
C PHE A 27 -9.45 14.63 -12.30
N TYR A 28 -10.33 15.60 -12.57
CA TYR A 28 -10.87 15.88 -13.92
C TYR A 28 -10.01 16.84 -14.79
N LYS A 29 -8.78 17.21 -14.39
CA LYS A 29 -7.90 18.12 -15.17
C LYS A 29 -6.43 18.02 -14.73
N ALA A 30 -5.42 18.36 -15.53
CA ALA A 30 -4.93 17.59 -16.68
C ALA A 30 -3.78 16.69 -16.18
N GLY A 31 -3.71 15.43 -16.64
CA GLY A 31 -2.98 14.36 -15.95
C GLY A 31 -3.90 13.24 -15.42
N LEU A 32 -5.07 13.03 -16.05
CA LEU A 32 -6.21 12.23 -15.58
C LEU A 32 -5.78 11.04 -14.70
N ILE A 33 -6.10 11.10 -13.41
CA ILE A 33 -5.88 10.02 -12.44
C ILE A 33 -7.23 9.35 -12.15
N GLN A 34 -7.42 8.11 -12.60
CA GLN A 34 -8.55 7.26 -12.22
C GLN A 34 -8.08 6.25 -11.16
N GLY A 35 -8.23 6.58 -9.88
CA GLY A 35 -7.79 5.73 -8.77
C GLY A 35 -8.89 4.83 -8.23
N PHE A 36 -8.74 3.51 -8.34
CA PHE A 36 -9.59 2.51 -7.68
C PHE A 36 -8.86 1.99 -6.44
N THR A 37 -9.54 1.94 -5.30
CA THR A 37 -9.01 1.33 -4.07
C THR A 37 -9.84 0.11 -3.71
N GLY A 38 -9.17 -1.02 -3.46
CA GLY A 38 -9.79 -2.23 -2.95
C GLY A 38 -9.05 -2.72 -1.71
N PRO A 39 -9.74 -3.10 -0.62
CA PRO A 39 -9.06 -3.77 0.46
C PRO A 39 -8.50 -5.11 -0.04
N VAL A 40 -7.34 -5.47 0.48
CA VAL A 40 -6.79 -6.82 0.33
C VAL A 40 -6.48 -7.36 1.71
N SER A 41 -6.30 -8.67 1.84
CA SER A 41 -5.90 -9.23 3.11
C SER A 41 -4.47 -8.78 3.46
N PRO A 42 -4.24 -8.29 4.69
CA PRO A 42 -2.87 -8.04 5.14
C PRO A 42 -2.10 -9.36 5.24
N PRO A 43 -0.77 -9.34 5.02
CA PRO A 43 0.09 -10.47 5.30
C PRO A 43 -0.01 -10.87 6.78
N PRO A 44 0.30 -12.14 7.13
CA PRO A 44 0.30 -12.59 8.51
C PRO A 44 1.31 -11.79 9.34
N ILE A 45 0.93 -11.48 10.58
CA ILE A 45 1.83 -10.86 11.55
C ILE A 45 2.71 -11.97 12.15
N PRO A 46 4.05 -11.84 12.18
CA PRO A 46 4.93 -12.82 12.81
C PRO A 46 4.64 -13.01 14.31
N ASP A 47 4.76 -14.24 14.80
CA ASP A 47 4.55 -14.57 16.21
C ASP A 47 5.48 -13.76 17.12
N GLY A 48 4.92 -13.12 18.15
CA GLY A 48 5.68 -12.30 19.10
C GLY A 48 5.85 -10.83 18.71
N VAL A 49 5.35 -10.40 17.54
CA VAL A 49 5.26 -8.97 17.20
C VAL A 49 3.94 -8.41 17.73
N ALA A 50 4.01 -7.41 18.60
CA ALA A 50 2.83 -6.64 19.01
C ALA A 50 2.47 -5.62 17.93
N VAL A 51 1.28 -5.77 17.34
CA VAL A 51 0.74 -4.84 16.34
C VAL A 51 -0.62 -4.34 16.82
N LYS A 52 -0.77 -3.03 16.98
CA LYS A 52 -2.03 -2.38 17.35
C LYS A 52 -3.08 -2.52 16.23
N SER A 53 -2.67 -2.34 14.97
CA SER A 53 -3.55 -2.51 13.81
C SER A 53 -2.76 -2.82 12.55
N SER A 54 -3.30 -3.66 11.65
CA SER A 54 -2.69 -3.95 10.35
C SER A 54 -3.69 -3.68 9.23
N GLN A 55 -3.20 -3.16 8.10
CA GLN A 55 -4.02 -2.79 6.96
C GLN A 55 -3.33 -3.15 5.66
N ALA A 56 -4.15 -3.45 4.65
CA ALA A 56 -3.65 -3.63 3.30
C ALA A 56 -4.62 -3.08 2.25
N VAL A 57 -4.07 -2.38 1.28
CA VAL A 57 -4.83 -1.74 0.21
C VAL A 57 -4.16 -2.02 -1.12
N ARG A 58 -4.97 -2.34 -2.12
CA ARG A 58 -4.59 -2.32 -3.53
C ARG A 58 -5.14 -1.05 -4.17
N VAL A 59 -4.27 -0.26 -4.77
CA VAL A 59 -4.63 0.94 -5.53
C VAL A 59 -4.30 0.70 -6.99
N ARG A 60 -5.25 0.92 -7.89
CA ARG A 60 -4.98 0.99 -9.34
C ARG A 60 -5.22 2.41 -9.78
N TYR A 61 -4.25 3.02 -10.44
CA TYR A 61 -4.42 4.34 -11.01
C TYR A 61 -3.83 4.43 -12.41
N THR A 62 -4.58 5.08 -13.30
CA THR A 62 -4.13 5.43 -14.64
C THR A 62 -3.73 6.90 -14.63
N ILE A 63 -2.54 7.27 -15.13
CA ILE A 63 -2.17 8.68 -15.34
C ILE A 63 -2.17 8.95 -16.85
N THR A 64 -2.96 9.93 -17.30
CA THR A 64 -2.97 10.37 -18.71
C THR A 64 -2.50 11.83 -18.81
N ASP A 65 -1.31 12.06 -19.39
CA ASP A 65 -0.73 13.40 -19.59
C ASP A 65 -1.44 14.25 -20.68
N GLY A 66 -2.46 13.68 -21.35
CA GLY A 66 -3.29 14.34 -22.34
C GLY A 66 -2.74 14.30 -23.77
N THR A 67 -1.50 13.84 -23.97
CA THR A 67 -0.84 13.79 -25.29
C THR A 67 -0.04 12.51 -25.56
N GLY A 68 0.15 11.67 -24.55
CA GLY A 68 0.96 10.45 -24.57
C GLY A 68 0.21 9.21 -24.09
N PRO A 69 0.90 8.06 -24.00
CA PRO A 69 0.30 6.81 -23.55
C PRO A 69 -0.12 6.88 -22.09
N SER A 70 -1.34 6.44 -21.78
CA SER A 70 -1.82 6.27 -20.41
C SER A 70 -0.92 5.29 -19.64
N ILE A 71 -0.46 5.68 -18.46
CA ILE A 71 0.34 4.82 -17.58
C ILE A 71 -0.60 4.17 -16.57
N ASP A 72 -0.92 2.90 -16.78
CA ASP A 72 -1.65 2.08 -15.81
C ASP A 72 -0.68 1.55 -14.74
N THR A 73 -0.86 2.02 -13.51
CA THR A 73 -0.05 1.59 -12.35
C THR A 73 -0.93 0.88 -11.35
N VAL A 74 -0.41 -0.21 -10.78
CA VAL A 74 -0.95 -0.82 -9.56
C VAL A 74 0.02 -0.60 -8.44
N CYS A 75 -0.53 -0.37 -7.25
CA CYS A 75 0.20 -0.25 -6.02
C CYS A 75 -0.43 -1.14 -4.93
N TYR A 76 0.39 -1.92 -4.25
CA TYR A 76 0.05 -2.60 -3.01
C TYR A 76 0.67 -1.84 -1.85
N VAL A 77 -0.12 -1.57 -0.82
CA VAL A 77 0.32 -0.90 0.41
C VAL A 77 -0.04 -1.78 1.59
N TYR A 78 0.96 -2.19 2.35
CA TYR A 78 0.83 -2.93 3.60
C TYR A 78 1.29 -2.06 4.75
N ARG A 79 0.48 -1.89 5.78
CA ARG A 79 0.79 -1.02 6.91
C ARG A 79 0.53 -1.71 8.24
N ALA A 80 1.50 -1.66 9.12
CA ALA A 80 1.36 -2.04 10.52
C ALA A 80 1.54 -0.81 11.40
N LEU A 81 0.61 -0.61 12.33
CA LEU A 81 0.75 0.32 13.44
C LEU A 81 1.22 -0.49 14.64
N LEU A 82 2.42 -0.21 15.15
CA LEU A 82 3.03 -0.96 16.25
C LEU A 82 2.45 -0.48 17.59
N ASP A 83 2.46 0.83 17.79
CA ASP A 83 1.88 1.54 18.92
C ASP A 83 1.24 2.84 18.42
N ASP A 84 0.91 3.78 19.31
CA ASP A 84 0.29 5.04 18.92
C ASP A 84 1.21 5.94 18.09
N LEU A 85 2.52 5.76 18.12
CA LEU A 85 3.49 6.69 17.55
C LEU A 85 4.32 6.07 16.41
N HIS A 86 4.35 4.75 16.29
CA HIS A 86 5.22 4.05 15.35
C HIS A 86 4.42 3.22 14.35
N SER A 87 4.77 3.34 13.06
CA SER A 87 4.22 2.46 12.02
C SER A 87 5.25 2.09 10.97
N VAL A 88 5.06 0.93 10.37
CA VAL A 88 5.82 0.45 9.21
C VAL A 88 4.87 0.31 8.04
N THR A 89 5.29 0.84 6.88
CA THR A 89 4.54 0.75 5.63
C THR A 89 5.44 0.16 4.55
N VAL A 90 4.94 -0.83 3.82
CA VAL A 90 5.58 -1.36 2.62
C VAL A 90 4.71 -1.05 1.42
N THR A 91 5.32 -0.38 0.44
CA THR A 91 4.65 0.09 -0.78
C THR A 91 5.31 -0.58 -1.98
N PHE A 92 4.51 -1.21 -2.84
CA PHE A 92 4.99 -1.78 -4.09
C PHE A 92 4.16 -1.32 -5.27
N ALA A 93 4.77 -0.56 -6.15
CA ALA A 93 4.15 -0.02 -7.35
C ALA A 93 4.78 -0.63 -8.60
N GLY A 94 3.94 -0.99 -9.58
CA GLY A 94 4.39 -1.52 -10.87
C GLY A 94 3.44 -1.10 -11.98
N GLN A 95 4.00 -0.94 -13.18
CA GLN A 95 3.21 -0.69 -14.38
C GLN A 95 2.57 -1.98 -14.85
N ILE A 96 1.32 -1.89 -15.29
CA ILE A 96 0.62 -3.01 -15.90
C ILE A 96 0.88 -2.95 -17.41
N SER A 97 1.49 -4.00 -17.97
CA SER A 97 1.54 -4.17 -19.43
C SER A 97 0.13 -4.46 -19.98
N PRO A 98 -0.21 -4.02 -21.20
CA PRO A 98 -1.47 -4.38 -21.84
C PRO A 98 -1.62 -5.91 -21.90
N GLY A 99 -2.65 -6.47 -21.26
CA GLY A 99 -2.85 -7.92 -21.16
C GLY A 99 -4.09 -8.31 -20.35
N PRO A 100 -4.42 -9.62 -20.31
CA PRO A 100 -5.62 -10.13 -19.63
C PRO A 100 -5.53 -10.03 -18.10
N LEU A 101 -4.33 -10.18 -17.53
CA LEU A 101 -4.06 -9.92 -16.12
C LEU A 101 -3.64 -8.47 -15.95
N ARG A 102 -4.55 -7.63 -15.46
CA ARG A 102 -4.28 -6.22 -15.17
C ARG A 102 -3.81 -6.02 -13.73
N ASP A 103 -2.75 -6.73 -13.35
CA ASP A 103 -2.20 -6.69 -12.00
C ASP A 103 -0.68 -6.94 -11.94
N ILE A 104 -0.10 -6.70 -10.76
CA ILE A 104 1.28 -7.05 -10.43
C ILE A 104 1.30 -8.10 -9.32
N ASP A 105 2.32 -8.95 -9.28
CA ASP A 105 2.49 -9.92 -8.21
C ASP A 105 2.81 -9.22 -6.87
N PRO A 106 1.93 -9.29 -5.85
CA PRO A 106 2.17 -8.62 -4.57
C PRO A 106 3.17 -9.34 -3.66
N THR A 107 3.59 -10.57 -4.01
CA THR A 107 4.42 -11.43 -3.16
C THR A 107 5.67 -10.74 -2.63
N PRO A 108 6.49 -10.02 -3.43
CA PRO A 108 7.69 -9.36 -2.93
C PRO A 108 7.41 -8.34 -1.81
N ALA A 109 6.27 -7.66 -1.88
CA ALA A 109 5.87 -6.66 -0.88
C ALA A 109 5.29 -7.30 0.38
N SER A 110 4.54 -8.39 0.21
CA SER A 110 4.04 -9.20 1.32
C SER A 110 5.19 -9.80 2.13
N GLU A 111 6.19 -10.38 1.46
CA GLU A 111 7.37 -10.97 2.11
C GLU A 111 8.20 -9.90 2.82
N LEU A 112 8.43 -8.77 2.17
CA LEU A 112 9.21 -7.67 2.76
C LEU A 112 8.50 -7.05 3.98
N PHE A 113 7.16 -6.97 3.96
CA PHE A 113 6.37 -6.53 5.10
C PHE A 113 6.55 -7.46 6.30
N THR A 114 6.39 -8.78 6.09
CA THR A 114 6.62 -9.79 7.14
C THR A 114 8.05 -9.69 7.68
N HIS A 115 9.04 -9.57 6.80
CA HIS A 115 10.44 -9.45 7.20
C HIS A 115 10.72 -8.18 8.02
N ALA A 116 10.16 -7.03 7.62
CA ALA A 116 10.31 -5.77 8.35
C ALA A 116 9.74 -5.89 9.78
N LEU A 117 8.61 -6.57 9.94
CA LEU A 117 8.04 -6.82 11.27
C LEU A 117 8.91 -7.76 12.11
N THR A 118 9.50 -8.80 11.51
CA THR A 118 10.41 -9.69 12.22
C THR A 118 11.65 -8.95 12.73
N THR A 119 12.20 -8.00 11.97
CA THR A 119 13.38 -7.22 12.42
C THR A 119 13.11 -6.36 13.65
N LEU A 120 11.86 -5.98 13.90
CA LEU A 120 11.48 -5.24 15.12
C LEU A 120 11.53 -6.12 16.38
N GLN A 121 11.50 -7.44 16.26
CA GLN A 121 11.65 -8.36 17.39
C GLN A 121 13.07 -8.37 17.96
N THR A 122 14.04 -8.09 17.10
CA THR A 122 15.47 -8.23 17.41
C THR A 122 16.11 -6.92 17.90
N SER A 123 15.30 -5.87 18.12
CA SER A 123 15.72 -4.54 18.56
C SER A 123 15.40 -4.33 20.03
#